data_AF-A0A4Z2HNL1-F1
#
_entry.id   AF-A0A4Z2HNL1-F1
#
_cell.length_a   1.000
_cell.length_b   1.000
_cell.length_c   1.000
_cell.angle_alpha   90.00
_cell.angle_beta   90.00
_cell.angle_gamma   90.00
#
_symmetry.space_group_name_H-M   'P 1'
#
loop_
_entity.id
_entity.type
_entity.pdbx_description
1 polymer ?
#
loop_
_entity_poly.entity_id
_entity_poly.type
_entity_poly.pdbx_seq_one_letter_code
_entity_poly.pdbx_strand_id
1 'polypeptide(L)'
;MTSLTAKDKAAVKAIWAIVSAQKEDIGTDAVARMLTVYPQTKTYFSHWKDQSPTSPAVRKHGVTVMAGVAEAVSKIDDLKGGLSGLSELHAFTLRVDPANFKVQRQSHDKIIVCDVKFLKLVDGVPDLQQILSHCILVVMASMFPSEFTPEVHVAMDKFLDAVALALAEKYR
;
A
#
# COMPACT_ATOMS: atom_id res chain seq x y z
N MET A 1 8.39 15.46 -5.31
CA MET A 1 8.09 14.03 -5.54
C MET A 1 9.18 13.43 -6.39
N THR A 2 9.65 12.22 -6.07
CA THR A 2 10.69 11.53 -6.83
C THR A 2 10.01 10.50 -7.74
N SER A 3 10.14 10.68 -9.05
CA SER A 3 9.74 9.67 -10.03
C SER A 3 10.56 8.38 -9.85
N LEU A 4 9.98 7.24 -10.21
CA LEU A 4 10.67 5.96 -10.17
C LEU A 4 11.83 5.96 -11.18
N THR A 5 13.05 5.76 -10.68
CA THR A 5 14.23 5.58 -11.55
C THR A 5 14.19 4.20 -12.22
N ALA A 6 15.01 4.00 -13.26
CA ALA A 6 15.16 2.69 -13.88
C ALA A 6 15.58 1.61 -12.86
N LYS A 7 16.44 1.97 -11.89
CA LYS A 7 16.86 1.09 -10.81
C LYS A 7 15.69 0.73 -9.89
N ASP A 8 14.88 1.72 -9.48
CA ASP A 8 13.69 1.47 -8.65
C ASP A 8 12.73 0.50 -9.37
N LYS A 9 12.44 0.74 -10.66
CA LYS A 9 11.57 -0.12 -11.46
C LYS A 9 12.10 -1.56 -11.57
N ALA A 10 13.40 -1.73 -11.80
CA ALA A 10 14.02 -3.03 -11.89
C ALA A 10 13.93 -3.79 -10.55
N ALA A 11 14.19 -3.10 -9.44
CA ALA A 11 14.07 -3.68 -8.10
C ALA A 11 12.63 -4.12 -7.79
N VAL A 12 11.64 -3.28 -8.10
CA VAL A 12 10.21 -3.61 -7.91
C VAL A 12 9.81 -4.83 -8.75
N LYS A 13 10.20 -4.88 -10.04
CA LYS A 13 9.92 -6.03 -10.90
C LYS A 13 10.58 -7.31 -10.37
N ALA A 14 11.83 -7.22 -9.89
CA ALA A 14 12.59 -8.35 -9.36
C ALA A 14 11.95 -8.93 -8.09
N ILE A 15 11.64 -8.09 -7.09
CA ILE A 15 10.98 -8.58 -5.87
C ILE A 15 9.56 -9.09 -6.18
N TRP A 16 8.83 -8.43 -7.08
CA TRP A 16 7.49 -8.87 -7.47
C TRP A 16 7.47 -10.28 -8.07
N ALA A 17 8.47 -10.62 -8.89
CA ALA A 17 8.61 -11.96 -9.46
C ALA A 17 8.71 -13.05 -8.38
N ILE A 18 9.25 -12.73 -7.21
CA ILE A 18 9.39 -13.64 -6.07
C ILE A 18 8.09 -13.69 -5.27
N VAL A 19 7.54 -12.53 -4.90
CA VAL A 19 6.44 -12.45 -3.92
C VAL A 19 5.06 -12.67 -4.55
N SER A 20 4.92 -12.54 -5.87
CA SER A 20 3.62 -12.61 -6.56
C SER A 20 2.88 -13.94 -6.38
N ALA A 21 3.59 -15.04 -6.08
CA ALA A 21 3.00 -16.33 -5.76
C ALA A 21 2.21 -16.32 -4.44
N GLN A 22 2.59 -15.44 -3.50
CA GLN A 22 1.97 -15.31 -2.17
C GLN A 22 1.16 -14.01 -2.02
N LYS A 23 0.83 -13.35 -3.14
CA LYS A 23 0.16 -12.04 -3.13
C LYS A 23 -1.19 -12.05 -2.37
N GLU A 24 -1.92 -13.17 -2.36
CA GLU A 24 -3.19 -13.26 -1.62
C GLU A 24 -2.97 -13.22 -0.10
N ASP A 25 -1.97 -13.97 0.38
CA ASP A 25 -1.60 -14.02 1.80
C ASP A 25 -1.02 -12.68 2.24
N ILE A 26 -0.12 -12.09 1.43
CA ILE A 26 0.46 -10.75 1.67
C ILE A 26 -0.66 -9.71 1.84
N GLY A 27 -1.64 -9.71 0.93
CA GLY A 27 -2.75 -8.76 0.97
C GLY A 27 -3.66 -8.95 2.18
N THR A 28 -3.97 -10.21 2.50
CA THR A 28 -4.80 -10.56 3.66
C THR A 28 -4.13 -10.12 4.96
N ASP A 29 -2.84 -10.44 5.13
CA ASP A 29 -2.07 -10.06 6.31
C ASP A 29 -1.90 -8.54 6.42
N ALA A 30 -1.70 -7.84 5.29
CA ALA A 30 -1.57 -6.38 5.29
C ALA A 30 -2.86 -5.70 5.76
N VAL A 31 -4.02 -6.11 5.25
CA VAL A 31 -5.33 -5.56 5.68
C VAL A 31 -5.63 -5.95 7.13
N ALA A 32 -5.37 -7.19 7.52
CA ALA A 32 -5.54 -7.64 8.90
C ALA A 32 -4.69 -6.83 9.89
N ARG A 33 -3.42 -6.59 9.56
CA ARG A 33 -2.50 -5.75 10.34
C ARG A 33 -2.98 -4.32 10.40
N MET A 34 -3.43 -3.75 9.29
CA MET A 34 -3.97 -2.39 9.23
C MET A 34 -5.11 -2.22 10.25
N LEU A 35 -6.12 -3.09 10.21
CA LEU A 35 -7.27 -3.03 11.11
C LEU A 35 -6.92 -3.28 12.58
N THR A 36 -5.87 -4.06 12.85
CA THR A 36 -5.46 -4.42 14.22
C THR A 36 -4.55 -3.37 14.85
N VAL A 37 -3.55 -2.90 14.11
CA VAL A 37 -2.52 -1.97 14.59
C VAL A 37 -3.02 -0.52 14.53
N TYR A 38 -3.87 -0.21 13.55
CA TYR A 38 -4.40 1.13 13.30
C TYR A 38 -5.94 1.12 13.38
N PRO A 39 -6.53 0.95 14.58
CA PRO A 39 -7.98 0.75 14.74
C PRO A 39 -8.84 1.91 14.22
N GLN A 40 -8.27 3.12 14.08
CA GLN A 40 -8.95 4.25 13.43
C GLN A 40 -9.36 3.94 11.97
N THR A 41 -8.65 3.03 11.30
CA THR A 41 -8.95 2.60 9.92
C THR A 41 -10.21 1.74 9.81
N LYS A 42 -10.73 1.20 10.93
CA LYS A 42 -11.95 0.38 10.93
C LYS A 42 -13.18 1.14 10.47
N THR A 43 -13.18 2.46 10.58
CA THR A 43 -14.29 3.34 10.18
C THR A 43 -14.59 3.24 8.68
N TYR A 44 -13.56 3.10 7.85
CA TYR A 44 -13.68 2.91 6.39
C TYR A 44 -14.37 1.58 6.01
N PHE A 45 -14.32 0.59 6.90
CA PHE A 45 -14.86 -0.75 6.68
C PHE A 45 -16.09 -1.04 7.54
N SER A 46 -16.73 -0.02 8.10
CA SER A 46 -17.89 -0.15 9.02
C SER A 46 -19.08 -0.92 8.44
N HIS A 47 -19.14 -1.05 7.11
CA HIS A 47 -20.14 -1.85 6.39
C HIS A 47 -19.86 -3.37 6.44
N TRP A 48 -18.67 -3.80 6.88
CA TRP A 48 -18.36 -5.22 7.09
C TRP A 48 -18.93 -5.71 8.42
N LYS A 49 -19.64 -6.85 8.38
CA LYS A 49 -20.18 -7.50 9.59
C LYS A 49 -19.09 -8.01 10.54
N ASP A 50 -17.93 -8.39 9.98
CA ASP A 50 -16.79 -8.89 10.73
C ASP A 50 -15.49 -8.28 10.19
N GLN A 51 -14.78 -7.57 11.07
CA GLN A 51 -13.50 -6.91 10.80
C GLN A 51 -12.34 -7.61 11.52
N SER A 52 -12.54 -8.84 11.99
CA SER A 52 -11.48 -9.66 12.56
C SER A 52 -10.41 -10.00 11.51
N PRO A 53 -9.14 -10.17 11.90
CA PRO A 53 -8.04 -10.54 11.01
C PRO A 53 -8.31 -11.74 10.09
N THR A 54 -9.13 -12.69 10.56
CA THR A 54 -9.45 -13.94 9.87
C THR A 54 -10.77 -13.87 9.10
N SER A 55 -11.40 -12.68 9.01
CA SER A 55 -12.72 -12.58 8.40
C SER A 55 -12.65 -12.81 6.88
N PRO A 56 -13.68 -13.44 6.27
CA PRO A 56 -13.75 -13.58 4.82
C PRO A 56 -13.71 -12.23 4.08
N ALA A 57 -14.20 -11.16 4.70
CA ALA A 57 -14.19 -9.82 4.14
C ALA A 57 -12.76 -9.26 4.06
N VAL A 58 -11.96 -9.44 5.12
CA VAL A 58 -10.54 -9.06 5.15
C VAL A 58 -9.76 -9.82 4.07
N ARG A 59 -9.92 -11.14 3.98
CA ARG A 59 -9.28 -11.95 2.93
C ARG A 59 -9.67 -11.47 1.54
N LYS A 60 -10.97 -11.33 1.27
CA LYS A 60 -11.47 -10.89 -0.05
C LYS A 60 -10.91 -9.52 -0.43
N HIS A 61 -10.88 -8.57 0.50
CA HIS A 61 -10.36 -7.24 0.21
C HIS A 61 -8.84 -7.24 0.04
N GLY A 62 -8.10 -8.01 0.83
CA GLY A 62 -6.65 -8.20 0.68
C GLY A 62 -6.28 -8.70 -0.73
N VAL A 63 -7.03 -9.67 -1.26
CA VAL A 63 -6.88 -10.14 -2.64
C VAL A 63 -7.14 -9.02 -3.65
N THR A 64 -8.18 -8.21 -3.46
CA THR A 64 -8.47 -7.05 -4.33
C THR A 64 -7.35 -6.02 -4.32
N VAL A 65 -6.81 -5.67 -3.14
CA VAL A 65 -5.69 -4.74 -2.99
C VAL A 65 -4.47 -5.25 -3.77
N MET A 66 -4.10 -6.52 -3.59
CA MET A 66 -2.91 -7.07 -4.24
C MET A 66 -3.10 -7.36 -5.73
N ALA A 67 -4.35 -7.49 -6.21
CA ALA A 67 -4.63 -7.45 -7.64
C ALA A 67 -4.35 -6.06 -8.24
N GLY A 68 -4.72 -4.98 -7.54
CA GLY A 68 -4.38 -3.61 -7.94
C GLY A 68 -2.86 -3.37 -7.94
N VAL A 69 -2.14 -3.87 -6.93
CA VAL A 69 -0.67 -3.83 -6.90
C VAL A 69 -0.06 -4.59 -8.09
N ALA A 70 -0.59 -5.77 -8.41
CA ALA A 70 -0.14 -6.56 -9.56
C ALA A 70 -0.32 -5.80 -10.88
N GLU A 71 -1.49 -5.17 -11.06
CA GLU A 71 -1.77 -4.32 -12.21
C GLU A 71 -0.79 -3.14 -12.28
N ALA A 72 -0.55 -2.45 -11.17
CA ALA A 72 0.41 -1.36 -11.09
C ALA A 72 1.84 -1.79 -11.45
N VAL A 73 2.30 -2.96 -11.00
CA VAL A 73 3.62 -3.49 -11.38
C VAL A 73 3.69 -3.73 -12.90
N SER A 74 2.61 -4.25 -13.50
CA SER A 74 2.55 -4.46 -14.95
C SER A 74 2.53 -3.14 -15.76
N LYS A 75 2.12 -2.04 -15.13
CA LYS A 75 2.02 -0.69 -15.71
C LYS A 75 3.06 0.29 -15.16
N ILE A 76 4.12 -0.19 -14.53
CA ILE A 76 5.09 0.65 -13.79
C ILE A 76 5.81 1.70 -14.66
N ASP A 77 5.78 1.55 -15.97
CA ASP A 77 6.34 2.52 -16.91
C ASP A 77 5.44 3.73 -17.16
N ASP A 78 4.12 3.58 -16.98
CA ASP A 78 3.12 4.65 -17.01
C ASP A 78 1.98 4.33 -16.02
N LEU A 79 2.21 4.63 -14.74
CA LEU A 79 1.22 4.38 -13.69
C LEU A 79 -0.03 5.26 -13.85
N LYS A 80 0.15 6.49 -14.31
CA LYS A 80 -0.95 7.45 -14.47
C LYS A 80 -1.93 7.00 -15.56
N GLY A 81 -1.42 6.65 -16.75
CA GLY A 81 -2.25 6.10 -17.82
C GLY A 81 -2.75 4.70 -17.48
N GLY A 82 -1.87 3.84 -16.95
CA GLY A 82 -2.18 2.45 -16.67
C GLY A 82 -3.22 2.22 -15.57
N LEU A 83 -3.29 3.08 -14.57
CA LEU A 83 -4.24 2.98 -13.45
C LEU A 83 -5.45 3.90 -13.59
N SER A 84 -5.64 4.55 -14.75
CA SER A 84 -6.76 5.49 -14.95
C SER A 84 -8.12 4.86 -14.64
N GLY A 85 -8.35 3.60 -15.03
CA GLY A 85 -9.60 2.89 -14.73
C GLY A 85 -9.79 2.63 -13.22
N LEU A 86 -8.72 2.28 -12.51
CA LEU A 86 -8.76 2.13 -11.05
C LEU A 86 -8.95 3.48 -10.35
N SER A 87 -8.36 4.56 -10.87
CA SER A 87 -8.57 5.91 -10.35
C SER A 87 -10.03 6.34 -10.49
N GLU A 88 -10.66 6.08 -11.64
CA GLU A 88 -12.10 6.35 -11.86
C GLU A 88 -12.99 5.54 -10.92
N LEU A 89 -12.65 4.26 -10.69
CA LEU A 89 -13.37 3.42 -9.73
C LEU A 89 -13.31 4.02 -8.31
N HIS A 90 -12.13 4.43 -7.86
CA HIS A 90 -11.97 5.04 -6.53
C HIS A 90 -12.72 6.37 -6.44
N ALA A 91 -12.59 7.23 -7.45
CA ALA A 91 -13.16 8.57 -7.46
C ALA A 91 -14.69 8.59 -7.56
N PHE A 92 -15.25 7.85 -8.53
CA PHE A 92 -16.66 8.01 -8.90
C PHE A 92 -17.56 6.92 -8.33
N THR A 93 -17.07 5.68 -8.25
CA THR A 93 -17.85 4.53 -7.78
C THR A 93 -17.73 4.35 -6.27
N LEU A 94 -16.51 4.18 -5.78
CA LEU A 94 -16.25 3.96 -4.35
C LEU A 94 -16.29 5.26 -3.54
N ARG A 95 -16.10 6.41 -4.22
CA ARG A 95 -16.09 7.75 -3.62
C ARG A 95 -15.18 7.84 -2.40
N VAL A 96 -14.02 7.18 -2.45
CA VAL A 96 -13.03 7.22 -1.37
C VAL A 96 -12.56 8.66 -1.23
N ASP A 97 -12.53 9.23 -0.03
CA ASP A 97 -12.09 10.63 0.14
C ASP A 97 -10.65 10.82 -0.42
N PRO A 98 -10.39 11.81 -1.30
CA PRO A 98 -9.04 12.08 -1.80
C PRO A 98 -8.01 12.36 -0.70
N ALA A 99 -8.44 12.77 0.50
CA ALA A 99 -7.58 12.87 1.68
C ALA A 99 -6.89 11.54 2.03
N ASN A 100 -7.48 10.40 1.66
CA ASN A 100 -6.91 9.07 1.88
C ASN A 100 -5.73 8.75 0.94
N PHE A 101 -5.44 9.60 -0.04
CA PHE A 101 -4.29 9.48 -0.95
C PHE A 101 -3.28 10.63 -0.80
N LYS A 102 -3.50 11.56 0.13
CA LYS A 102 -2.59 12.71 0.30
C LYS A 102 -1.25 12.24 0.82
N VAL A 103 -0.24 12.25 -0.06
CA VAL A 103 1.16 11.99 0.29
C VAL A 103 1.68 13.07 1.24
N GLN A 104 1.58 12.84 2.55
CA GLN A 104 2.31 13.62 3.54
C GLN A 104 3.63 12.91 3.79
N ARG A 105 4.62 13.23 2.95
CA ARG A 105 6.00 12.79 3.19
C ARG A 105 6.48 13.47 4.47
N GLN A 106 6.35 12.81 5.63
CA GLN A 106 7.15 13.21 6.79
C GLN A 106 8.60 12.93 6.43
N SER A 107 9.38 14.01 6.37
CA SER A 107 10.80 14.00 6.09
C SER A 107 11.56 13.31 7.22
N HIS A 108 11.58 11.98 7.25
CA HIS A 108 12.42 11.27 8.20
C HIS A 108 13.17 10.13 7.50
N ASP A 109 14.45 10.40 7.23
CA ASP A 109 15.53 9.41 7.09
C ASP A 109 15.63 8.55 8.36
N LYS A 110 14.66 7.68 8.60
CA LYS A 110 14.75 6.66 9.65
C LYS A 110 14.35 5.30 9.09
N ILE A 111 15.36 4.72 8.44
CA ILE A 111 15.71 3.30 8.41
C ILE A 111 14.89 2.45 9.40
N ILE A 112 14.24 1.43 8.82
CA ILE A 112 13.89 0.12 9.38
C ILE A 112 14.51 -0.14 10.75
N VAL A 113 13.73 -0.02 11.83
CA VAL A 113 13.85 -0.91 12.99
C VAL A 113 12.49 -0.97 13.68
N CYS A 114 11.89 -2.17 13.73
CA CYS A 114 10.99 -2.76 14.75
C CYS A 114 10.26 -1.91 15.81
N ASP A 115 10.01 -0.61 15.65
CA ASP A 115 9.47 0.22 16.70
C ASP A 115 8.02 0.64 16.40
N VAL A 116 7.10 -0.20 16.88
CA VAL A 116 5.64 -0.03 16.82
C VAL A 116 5.17 1.22 17.61
N LYS A 117 6.07 2.03 18.17
CA LYS A 117 5.73 3.15 19.06
C LYS A 117 5.87 4.55 18.47
N PHE A 118 6.42 4.72 17.27
CA PHE A 118 6.66 6.09 16.75
C PHE A 118 5.45 6.77 16.08
N LEU A 119 4.31 6.07 15.93
CA LEU A 119 3.16 6.59 15.19
C LEU A 119 2.15 7.42 16.02
N LYS A 120 2.54 7.93 17.20
CA LYS A 120 1.61 8.61 18.12
C LYS A 120 1.86 10.10 18.37
N LEU A 121 2.74 10.79 17.64
CA LEU A 121 3.09 12.16 18.07
C LEU A 121 3.46 13.17 16.98
N VAL A 122 2.70 13.24 15.89
CA VAL A 122 2.65 14.45 15.05
C VAL A 122 1.21 14.63 14.56
N ASP A 123 0.64 15.82 14.78
CA ASP A 123 -0.72 16.18 14.40
C ASP A 123 -0.99 15.96 12.91
N GLY A 124 -1.83 14.97 12.62
CA GLY A 124 -2.22 14.58 11.25
C GLY A 124 -2.40 13.08 11.18
N VAL A 125 -3.65 12.60 11.14
CA VAL A 125 -3.93 11.16 10.99
C VAL A 125 -3.28 10.69 9.69
N PRO A 126 -2.37 9.70 9.70
CA PRO A 126 -1.81 9.16 8.48
C PRO A 126 -2.94 8.59 7.61
N ASP A 127 -2.89 8.91 6.33
CA ASP A 127 -3.90 8.51 5.36
C ASP A 127 -3.96 6.98 5.17
N LEU A 128 -5.16 6.47 4.89
CA LEU A 128 -5.44 5.04 4.78
C LEU A 128 -4.50 4.36 3.77
N GLN A 129 -4.19 5.01 2.65
CA GLN A 129 -3.30 4.46 1.64
C GLN A 129 -1.86 4.31 2.16
N GLN A 130 -1.29 5.31 2.83
CA GLN A 130 0.04 5.19 3.44
C GLN A 130 0.09 4.11 4.52
N ILE A 131 -0.93 4.02 5.37
CA ILE A 131 -1.00 2.95 6.40
C ILE A 131 -1.01 1.58 5.72
N LEU A 132 -1.80 1.42 4.65
CA LEU A 132 -1.86 0.17 3.91
C LEU A 132 -0.52 -0.14 3.22
N SER A 133 0.10 0.85 2.57
CA SER A 133 1.43 0.72 1.97
C SER A 133 2.46 0.26 3.00
N HIS A 134 2.49 0.88 4.18
CA HIS A 134 3.36 0.47 5.28
C HIS A 134 3.09 -0.97 5.72
N CYS A 135 1.82 -1.36 5.87
CA CYS A 135 1.47 -2.73 6.24
C CYS A 135 1.92 -3.76 5.18
N ILE A 136 1.84 -3.42 3.88
CA ILE A 136 2.34 -4.26 2.79
C ILE A 136 3.87 -4.42 2.91
N LEU A 137 4.62 -3.34 3.11
CA LEU A 137 6.08 -3.38 3.26
C LEU A 137 6.50 -4.23 4.47
N VAL A 138 5.82 -4.09 5.61
CA VAL A 138 6.06 -4.91 6.82
C VAL A 138 5.81 -6.38 6.55
N VAL A 139 4.71 -6.72 5.87
CA VAL A 139 4.38 -8.12 5.55
C VAL A 139 5.40 -8.71 4.59
N MET A 140 5.76 -7.99 3.52
CA MET A 140 6.79 -8.41 2.58
C MET A 140 8.15 -8.63 3.28
N ALA A 141 8.55 -7.72 4.16
CA ALA A 141 9.78 -7.87 4.95
C ALA A 141 9.74 -9.07 5.89
N SER A 142 8.57 -9.38 6.46
CA SER A 142 8.41 -10.51 7.38
C SER A 142 8.40 -11.87 6.68
N MET A 143 7.83 -11.95 5.47
CA MET A 143 7.70 -13.18 4.70
C MET A 143 8.93 -13.48 3.84
N PHE A 144 9.65 -12.43 3.40
CA PHE A 144 10.80 -12.53 2.48
C PHE A 144 12.00 -11.72 3.00
N PRO A 145 12.49 -11.99 4.23
CA PRO A 145 13.51 -11.17 4.86
C PRO A 145 14.87 -11.18 4.13
N SER A 146 15.20 -12.25 3.40
CA SER A 146 16.44 -12.34 2.61
C SER A 146 16.37 -11.54 1.32
N GLU A 147 15.18 -11.41 0.73
CA GLU A 147 14.96 -10.75 -0.55
C GLU A 147 14.60 -9.27 -0.39
N PHE A 148 14.04 -8.89 0.76
CA PHE A 148 13.59 -7.54 1.04
C PHE A 148 14.70 -6.66 1.62
N THR A 149 15.72 -6.38 0.80
CA THR A 149 16.87 -5.53 1.17
C THR A 149 16.46 -4.07 1.37
N PRO A 150 17.31 -3.23 2.01
CA PRO A 150 17.04 -1.80 2.14
C PRO A 150 16.80 -1.09 0.80
N GLU A 151 17.49 -1.48 -0.27
CA GLU A 151 17.31 -0.94 -1.61
C GLU A 151 15.95 -1.33 -2.19
N VAL A 152 15.53 -2.59 -2.00
CA VAL A 152 14.21 -3.08 -2.43
C VAL A 152 13.11 -2.36 -1.66
N HIS A 153 13.28 -2.17 -0.35
CA HIS A 153 12.35 -1.43 0.48
C HIS A 153 12.16 -0.01 -0.04
N VAL A 154 13.25 0.75 -0.25
CA VAL A 154 13.17 2.12 -0.78
C VAL A 154 12.50 2.16 -2.15
N ALA A 155 12.78 1.18 -3.03
CA ALA A 155 12.16 1.11 -4.35
C ALA A 155 10.65 0.82 -4.27
N MET A 156 10.25 -0.10 -3.39
CA MET A 156 8.84 -0.47 -3.20
C MET A 156 8.05 0.66 -2.53
N ASP A 157 8.63 1.35 -1.57
CA ASP A 157 8.04 2.52 -0.90
C ASP A 157 7.72 3.63 -1.91
N LYS A 158 8.72 4.03 -2.72
CA LYS A 158 8.52 4.98 -3.83
C LYS A 158 7.46 4.52 -4.83
N PHE A 159 7.39 3.21 -5.09
CA PHE A 159 6.42 2.65 -6.03
C PHE A 159 5.00 2.74 -5.49
N LEU A 160 4.78 2.38 -4.22
CA LEU A 160 3.47 2.49 -3.57
C LEU A 160 3.02 3.96 -3.45
N ASP A 161 3.95 4.89 -3.20
CA ASP A 161 3.69 6.33 -3.27
C ASP A 161 3.25 6.78 -4.67
N ALA A 162 3.92 6.30 -5.72
CA ALA A 162 3.56 6.61 -7.10
C ALA A 162 2.19 6.02 -7.49
N VAL A 163 1.85 4.84 -6.96
CA VAL A 163 0.53 4.22 -7.12
C VAL A 163 -0.55 5.07 -6.44
N ALA A 164 -0.33 5.51 -5.20
CA ALA A 164 -1.26 6.37 -4.48
C ALA A 164 -1.55 7.67 -5.26
N LEU A 165 -0.51 8.28 -5.82
CA LEU A 165 -0.65 9.46 -6.66
C LEU A 165 -1.45 9.21 -7.94
N ALA A 166 -1.20 8.08 -8.61
CA ALA A 166 -1.92 7.71 -9.82
C ALA A 166 -3.41 7.43 -9.54
N LEU A 167 -3.73 6.79 -8.41
CA LEU A 167 -5.12 6.57 -7.99
C LEU A 167 -5.84 7.89 -7.66
N ALA A 168 -5.11 8.90 -7.18
CA ALA A 168 -5.65 10.23 -6.87
C ALA A 168 -5.90 11.11 -8.12
N GLU A 169 -5.48 10.69 -9.32
CA GLU A 169 -5.49 11.55 -10.50
C GLU A 169 -6.89 12.05 -10.89
N LYS A 170 -7.92 11.19 -10.80
CA LYS A 170 -9.30 11.50 -11.24
C LYS A 170 -10.16 12.20 -10.18
N TYR A 171 -9.57 12.57 -9.04
CA TYR A 171 -10.26 13.27 -7.95
C TYR A 171 -10.34 14.79 -8.12
N ARG A 172 -9.90 15.31 -9.27
CA ARG A 172 -9.82 16.73 -9.59
C ARG A 172 -10.82 17.12 -10.66
#